data_AF-A0A1H6AAH1-F1
#
_entry.id   AF-A0A1H6AAH1-F1
#
_cell.length_a   1.000
_cell.length_b   1.000
_cell.length_c   1.000
_cell.angle_alpha   90.00
_cell.angle_beta   90.00
_cell.angle_gamma   90.00
#
_symmetry.space_group_name_H-M   'P 1'
#
loop_
_entity.id
_entity.type
_entity.pdbx_description
1 polymer ?
#
loop_
_entity_poly.entity_id
_entity_poly.type
_entity_poly.pdbx_seq_one_letter_code
_entity_poly.pdbx_strand_id
1 'polypeptide(L)'
;MTTPMRLEIDEGTMDLLVWNVANEVLNGFEVIDFESTIGISKDDFKSIVVSLRGLSKEARIMLDLKEVRLFRNALAVVLEELGIEEFDTRTGHSFEEGNAILGQLNLFIDTQVEGRA
;
A
#
# COMPACT_ATOMS: atom_id res chain seq x y z
N MET A 1 -19.66 4.32 20.42
CA MET A 1 -19.75 3.99 18.98
C MET A 1 -18.59 4.72 18.32
N THR A 2 -17.50 4.02 18.01
CA THR A 2 -16.38 4.62 17.27
C THR A 2 -16.80 4.74 15.80
N THR A 3 -16.82 5.97 15.29
CA THR A 3 -17.01 6.23 13.85
C THR A 3 -15.93 5.43 13.10
N PRO A 4 -16.26 4.64 12.06
CA PRO A 4 -15.24 3.99 11.26
C PRO A 4 -14.38 5.07 10.62
N MET A 5 -13.16 5.24 11.12
CA MET A 5 -12.16 6.10 10.52
C MET A 5 -11.58 5.34 9.33
N ARG A 6 -11.66 5.96 8.15
CA ARG A 6 -11.32 5.37 6.86
C ARG A 6 -10.29 6.27 6.19
N LEU A 7 -9.27 5.66 5.58
CA LEU A 7 -8.35 6.39 4.73
C LEU A 7 -8.99 6.52 3.34
N GLU A 8 -9.12 7.75 2.86
CA GLU A 8 -9.49 8.06 1.49
C GLU A 8 -8.20 8.35 0.71
N ILE A 9 -8.02 7.65 -0.41
CA ILE A 9 -6.87 7.83 -1.31
C ILE A 9 -7.33 8.49 -2.61
N ASP A 10 -6.55 9.45 -3.10
CA ASP A 10 -6.76 10.10 -4.40
C ASP A 10 -6.21 9.25 -5.56
N GLU A 11 -6.45 9.69 -6.80
CA GLU A 11 -6.07 8.93 -8.00
C GLU A 11 -4.56 8.67 -8.08
N GLY A 12 -3.71 9.67 -7.83
CA GLY A 12 -2.26 9.50 -7.92
C GLY A 12 -1.70 8.55 -6.87
N THR A 13 -2.24 8.64 -5.65
CA THR A 13 -1.91 7.74 -4.54
C THR A 13 -2.42 6.33 -4.80
N MET A 14 -3.62 6.21 -5.37
CA MET A 14 -4.22 4.94 -5.74
C MET A 14 -3.39 4.24 -6.81
N ASP A 15 -2.99 4.93 -7.88
CA ASP A 15 -2.18 4.34 -8.94
C ASP A 15 -0.83 3.81 -8.40
N LEU A 16 -0.15 4.58 -7.54
CA LEU A 16 1.07 4.12 -6.88
C LEU A 16 0.85 2.86 -6.03
N LEU A 17 -0.11 2.90 -5.10
CA LEU A 17 -0.31 1.85 -4.10
C LEU A 17 -0.93 0.57 -4.68
N VAL A 18 -1.91 0.72 -5.57
CA VAL A 18 -2.73 -0.41 -6.06
C VAL A 18 -2.03 -1.17 -7.17
N TRP A 19 -1.46 -0.45 -8.13
CA TRP A 19 -0.95 -1.08 -9.34
C TRP A 19 0.56 -1.27 -9.28
N ASN A 20 1.29 -0.18 -9.07
CA ASN A 20 2.74 -0.21 -9.22
C ASN A 20 3.40 -0.99 -8.07
N VAL A 21 3.14 -0.60 -6.82
CA VAL A 21 3.68 -1.29 -5.64
C VAL A 21 3.28 -2.76 -5.62
N ALA A 22 2.01 -3.05 -5.88
CA ALA A 22 1.52 -4.42 -5.81
C ALA A 22 2.06 -5.30 -6.95
N ASN A 23 2.28 -4.73 -8.14
CA ASN A 23 2.94 -5.43 -9.24
C ASN A 23 4.39 -5.77 -8.88
N GLU A 24 5.13 -4.84 -8.27
CA GLU A 24 6.51 -5.08 -7.86
C GLU A 24 6.61 -6.19 -6.80
N VAL A 25 5.75 -6.15 -5.77
CA VAL A 25 5.68 -7.19 -4.73
C VAL A 25 5.33 -8.56 -5.29
N LEU A 26 4.48 -8.64 -6.32
CA LEU A 26 4.04 -9.92 -6.89
C LEU A 26 5.01 -10.49 -7.93
N ASN A 27 5.59 -9.61 -8.76
CA ASN A 27 6.26 -9.97 -10.00
C ASN A 27 7.64 -9.30 -10.21
N GLY A 28 7.92 -8.19 -9.52
CA GLY A 28 9.12 -7.38 -9.75
C GLY A 28 10.36 -7.89 -9.06
N PHE A 29 10.21 -8.56 -7.91
CA PHE A 29 11.29 -9.16 -7.13
C PHE A 29 10.75 -10.25 -6.17
N GLU A 30 11.67 -10.96 -5.52
CA GLU A 30 11.33 -11.99 -4.53
C GLU A 30 11.16 -11.35 -3.14
N VAL A 31 9.96 -11.48 -2.56
CA VAL A 31 9.73 -11.13 -1.15
C VAL A 31 9.94 -12.36 -0.28
N ILE A 32 11.02 -12.36 0.49
CA ILE A 32 11.31 -13.40 1.48
C ILE A 32 10.21 -13.41 2.55
N ASP A 33 9.74 -14.60 2.91
CA ASP A 33 8.68 -14.82 3.89
C ASP A 33 7.43 -13.95 3.64
N PHE A 34 6.96 -13.91 2.39
CA PHE A 34 5.87 -13.05 1.90
C PHE A 34 4.72 -12.84 2.89
N GLU A 35 4.16 -13.90 3.46
CA GLU A 35 3.01 -13.81 4.37
C GLU A 35 3.35 -13.09 5.68
N SER A 36 4.55 -13.32 6.22
CA SER A 36 5.03 -12.62 7.41
C SER A 36 5.33 -11.15 7.10
N THR A 37 5.89 -10.88 5.92
CA THR A 37 6.30 -9.54 5.50
C THR A 37 5.12 -8.66 5.13
N ILE A 38 4.21 -9.14 4.29
CA ILE A 38 3.05 -8.40 3.82
C ILE A 38 1.90 -8.46 4.84
N GLY A 39 1.75 -9.59 5.54
CA GLY A 39 0.69 -9.80 6.54
C GLY A 39 -0.55 -10.54 6.00
N ILE A 40 -0.46 -11.11 4.79
CA ILE A 40 -1.49 -11.94 4.17
C ILE A 40 -0.85 -12.92 3.17
N SER A 41 -1.57 -13.99 2.82
CA SER A 41 -1.12 -14.94 1.80
C SER A 41 -0.92 -14.25 0.44
N LYS A 42 0.02 -14.77 -0.37
CA LYS A 42 0.28 -14.26 -1.72
C LYS A 42 -0.95 -14.33 -2.62
N ASP A 43 -1.77 -15.38 -2.48
CA ASP A 43 -2.99 -15.58 -3.27
C ASP A 43 -4.10 -14.59 -2.90
N ASP A 44 -4.27 -14.31 -1.61
CA ASP A 44 -5.23 -13.28 -1.15
C ASP A 44 -4.76 -11.89 -1.58
N PHE A 45 -3.46 -11.58 -1.46
CA PHE A 45 -2.91 -10.31 -1.93
C PHE A 45 -3.18 -10.13 -3.43
N LYS A 46 -2.93 -11.16 -4.23
CA LYS A 46 -3.25 -11.16 -5.66
C LYS A 46 -4.73 -10.91 -5.93
N SER A 47 -5.62 -11.49 -5.14
CA SER A 47 -7.07 -11.31 -5.26
C SER A 47 -7.51 -9.88 -4.95
N ILE A 48 -6.89 -9.24 -3.95
CA ILE A 48 -7.10 -7.82 -3.63
C ILE A 48 -6.68 -6.94 -4.81
N VAL A 49 -5.48 -7.14 -5.35
CA VAL A 49 -4.95 -6.36 -6.49
C VAL A 49 -5.84 -6.47 -7.72
N VAL A 50 -6.31 -7.67 -8.06
CA VAL A 50 -7.24 -7.88 -9.17
C VAL A 50 -8.56 -7.13 -8.96
N SER A 51 -9.07 -7.12 -7.74
CA SER A 51 -10.32 -6.42 -7.39
C SER A 51 -10.17 -4.90 -7.54
N LEU A 52 -9.02 -4.36 -7.14
CA LEU A 52 -8.76 -2.93 -7.20
C LEU A 52 -8.43 -2.43 -8.61
N ARG A 53 -7.83 -3.27 -9.46
CA ARG A 53 -7.63 -2.98 -10.89
C ARG A 53 -8.95 -2.74 -11.64
N GLY A 54 -10.05 -3.29 -11.14
CA GLY A 54 -11.38 -3.11 -11.74
C GLY A 54 -12.05 -1.77 -11.41
N LEU A 55 -11.44 -0.94 -10.56
CA LEU A 55 -12.02 0.33 -10.13
C LEU A 55 -11.77 1.44 -11.17
N SER A 56 -12.73 2.36 -11.28
CA SER A 56 -12.56 3.56 -12.11
C SER A 56 -11.51 4.49 -11.52
N LYS A 57 -10.88 5.31 -12.35
CA LYS A 57 -9.87 6.30 -11.93
C LYS A 57 -10.39 7.28 -10.86
N GLU A 58 -11.69 7.57 -10.90
CA GLU A 58 -12.36 8.46 -9.96
C GLU A 58 -12.87 7.73 -8.70
N ALA A 59 -12.59 6.43 -8.56
CA ALA A 59 -13.06 5.66 -7.43
C ALA A 59 -12.32 6.08 -6.15
N ARG A 60 -13.07 6.61 -5.20
CA ARG A 60 -12.60 6.76 -3.83
C ARG A 60 -12.65 5.41 -3.15
N ILE A 61 -11.49 4.83 -2.86
CA ILE A 61 -11.40 3.60 -2.11
C ILE A 61 -11.39 3.95 -0.63
N MET A 62 -12.22 3.25 0.13
CA MET A 62 -12.18 3.30 1.57
C MET A 62 -11.49 2.03 2.06
N LEU A 63 -10.34 2.21 2.68
CA LEU A 63 -9.58 1.10 3.26
C LEU A 63 -9.86 0.99 4.76
N ASP A 64 -10.01 -0.23 5.24
CA ASP A 64 -9.99 -0.53 6.67
C ASP A 64 -8.55 -0.60 7.23
N LEU A 65 -8.42 -0.70 8.56
CA LEU A 65 -7.10 -0.74 9.20
C LEU A 65 -6.24 -1.92 8.76
N LYS A 66 -6.85 -3.08 8.43
CA LYS A 66 -6.10 -4.24 7.97
C LYS A 66 -5.55 -3.96 6.58
N GLU A 67 -6.38 -3.47 5.67
CA GLU A 67 -5.98 -3.12 4.30
C GLU A 67 -4.91 -2.03 4.29
N VAL A 68 -5.05 -1.00 5.11
CA VAL A 68 -4.03 0.05 5.28
C VAL A 68 -2.69 -0.54 5.71
N ARG A 69 -2.68 -1.51 6.63
CA ARG A 69 -1.44 -2.19 7.06
C ARG A 69 -0.81 -2.99 5.93
N LEU A 70 -1.62 -3.68 5.12
CA LEU A 70 -1.12 -4.45 3.97
C LEU A 70 -0.43 -3.54 2.96
N PHE A 71 -1.05 -2.42 2.58
CA PHE A 71 -0.44 -1.46 1.65
C PHE A 71 0.79 -0.79 2.24
N ARG A 72 0.77 -0.46 3.54
CA ARG A 72 1.93 0.07 4.24
C ARG A 72 3.11 -0.88 4.14
N ASN A 73 2.91 -2.17 4.43
CA ASN A 73 3.96 -3.18 4.38
C ASN A 73 4.47 -3.37 2.95
N ALA A 74 3.57 -3.48 1.97
CA ALA A 74 3.94 -3.61 0.56
C ALA A 74 4.79 -2.41 0.07
N LEU A 75 4.36 -1.18 0.36
CA LEU A 75 5.09 0.02 -0.03
C LEU A 75 6.46 0.11 0.66
N ALA A 76 6.55 -0.23 1.95
CA ALA A 76 7.81 -0.25 2.67
C ALA A 76 8.83 -1.20 2.02
N VAL A 77 8.39 -2.40 1.63
CA VAL A 77 9.24 -3.40 0.95
C VAL A 77 9.69 -2.88 -0.42
N VAL A 78 8.81 -2.28 -1.21
CA VAL A 78 9.18 -1.75 -2.54
C VAL A 78 10.17 -0.60 -2.41
N LEU A 79 9.99 0.29 -1.44
CA LEU A 79 10.94 1.37 -1.17
C LEU A 79 12.31 0.84 -0.75
N GLU A 80 12.33 -0.19 0.08
CA GLU A 80 13.58 -0.83 0.53
C GLU A 80 14.31 -1.52 -0.62
N GLU A 81 13.60 -2.32 -1.42
CA GLU A 81 14.20 -3.11 -2.50
C GLU A 81 14.66 -2.25 -3.68
N LEU A 82 13.83 -1.30 -4.13
CA LEU A 82 14.14 -0.49 -5.31
C LEU A 82 15.07 0.68 -5.00
N GLY A 83 15.00 1.21 -3.77
CA GLY A 83 15.72 2.41 -3.36
C GLY A 83 15.40 3.63 -4.22
N ILE A 84 16.15 4.71 -4.01
CA ILE A 84 15.96 5.97 -4.76
C ILE A 84 16.27 5.83 -6.26
N GLU A 85 17.11 4.86 -6.63
CA GLU A 85 17.63 4.72 -7.99
C GLU A 85 16.61 4.09 -8.95
N GLU A 86 15.84 3.09 -8.51
CA GLU A 86 14.91 2.37 -9.39
C GLU A 86 13.44 2.72 -9.17
N PHE A 87 13.08 3.28 -8.02
CA PHE A 87 11.67 3.45 -7.64
C PHE A 87 10.88 4.29 -8.65
N ASP A 88 11.42 5.43 -9.08
CA ASP A 88 10.78 6.29 -10.07
C ASP A 88 10.61 5.59 -11.42
N THR A 89 11.65 4.91 -11.89
CA THR A 89 11.60 4.25 -13.20
C THR A 89 10.61 3.08 -13.22
N ARG A 90 10.45 2.36 -12.11
CA ARG A 90 9.60 1.17 -12.03
C ARG A 90 8.15 1.48 -11.66
N THR A 91 7.92 2.55 -10.89
CA THR A 91 6.58 2.91 -10.42
C THR A 91 6.00 4.12 -11.13
N GLY A 92 6.82 4.97 -11.76
CA GLY A 92 6.38 6.25 -12.31
C GLY A 92 6.09 7.33 -11.25
N HIS A 93 6.52 7.11 -10.00
CA HIS A 93 6.40 8.06 -8.89
C HIS A 93 7.75 8.28 -8.23
N SER A 94 7.99 9.48 -7.71
CA SER A 94 9.24 9.78 -7.02
C SER A 94 9.39 8.97 -5.72
N PHE A 95 10.64 8.73 -5.33
CA PHE A 95 10.96 8.07 -4.07
C PHE A 95 10.45 8.88 -2.86
N GLU A 96 10.49 10.21 -2.96
CA GLU A 96 9.96 11.13 -1.96
C GLU A 96 8.44 11.03 -1.81
N GLU A 97 7.70 10.92 -2.91
CA GLU A 97 6.25 10.68 -2.88
C GLU A 97 5.92 9.36 -2.19
N GLY A 98 6.65 8.28 -2.53
CA GLY A 98 6.50 6.99 -1.87
C GLY A 98 6.73 7.07 -0.36
N ASN A 99 7.81 7.74 0.09
CA ASN A 99 8.07 7.93 1.52
C ASN A 99 7.02 8.81 2.21
N ALA A 100 6.54 9.85 1.53
CA ALA A 100 5.49 10.71 2.07
C ALA A 100 4.19 9.92 2.31
N ILE A 101 3.80 9.07 1.35
CA ILE A 101 2.63 8.20 1.46
C ILE A 101 2.84 7.15 2.57
N LEU A 102 4.02 6.54 2.65
CA LEU A 102 4.36 5.61 3.74
C LEU A 102 4.21 6.30 5.12
N GLY A 103 4.65 7.55 5.23
CA GLY A 103 4.48 8.37 6.43
C GLY A 103 3.01 8.61 6.79
N GLN A 104 2.17 8.92 5.81
CA GLN A 104 0.73 9.09 6.02
C GLN A 104 0.06 7.80 6.50
N LEU A 105 0.43 6.65 5.91
CA LEU A 105 -0.09 5.34 6.31
C LEU A 105 0.31 5.00 7.76
N ASN A 106 1.56 5.29 8.15
CA ASN A 106 2.03 5.10 9.52
C ASN A 106 1.26 5.98 10.51
N LEU A 107 1.11 7.28 10.22
CA LEU A 107 0.33 8.20 11.05
C LEU A 107 -1.12 7.74 11.21
N PHE A 108 -1.75 7.28 10.12
CA PHE A 108 -3.09 6.71 10.19
C PHE A 108 -3.13 5.49 11.11
N ILE A 109 -2.20 4.54 10.98
CA ILE A 109 -2.13 3.35 11.83
C ILE A 109 -1.95 3.72 13.30
N ASP A 110 -1.04 4.65 13.60
CA ASP A 110 -0.72 5.06 14.98
C ASP A 110 -1.92 5.72 15.65
N THR A 111 -2.63 6.62 14.94
CA THR A 111 -3.87 7.22 15.47
C THR A 111 -4.97 6.20 15.76
N GLN A 112 -5.03 5.08 15.03
CA GLN A 112 -5.97 3.99 15.32
C GLN A 112 -5.56 3.14 16.53
N VAL A 113 -4.26 3.10 16.86
CA VAL A 113 -3.74 2.38 18.03
C VAL A 113 -3.90 3.21 19.30
N GLU A 114 -3.61 4.51 19.25
CA GLU A 114 -3.76 5.43 20.40
C GLU A 114 -5.22 5.70 20.76
N GLY A 115 -6.14 5.71 19.77
CA GLY A 115 -7.59 5.85 20.01
C GLY A 115 -8.26 4.67 20.71
N ARG A 116 -7.50 3.66 21.17
CA ARG A 116 -7.97 2.48 21.92
C ARG A 116 -7.45 2.42 23.36
N ALA A 117 -6.71 3.42 23.83
CA ALA A 117 -6.24 3.50 25.23
C ALA A 117 -7.27 4.16 26.16
#